data_AF-A0A5B0FNM6-F1
#
_entry.id   AF-A0A5B0FNM6-F1
#
_cell.length_a   1.000
_cell.length_b   1.000
_cell.length_c   1.000
_cell.angle_alpha   90.00
_cell.angle_beta   90.00
_cell.angle_gamma   90.00
#
_symmetry.space_group_name_H-M   'P 1'
#
loop_
_entity.id
_entity.type
_entity.pdbx_description
1 polymer ?
#
loop_
_entity_poly.entity_id
_entity_poly.type
_entity_poly.pdbx_seq_one_letter_code
_entity_poly.pdbx_strand_id
1 'polypeptide(L)'
;MARNREPQIFNISFLDVICGALGAVIFLFIAVPKGGSAPGKKQQVSMSYDTVHNQFFATISDSLKAKRPGDTLLVVLTDYKPIPGIAECPECADCPEPAPVASAGDYKSPAPLSKTEPRKDSATRPVIASETKPDDFKKSKYQGDPPGVPCKVSFEISWGDLGDNVDLLVCKNNKCVSGGSREIKDIGQWDSGKAKTKFFGSDLRTTQEAVRQFDKILPGEYQIYAVFKESTKNNTSVYVRGLVYSKSPEGEEKGEPFSTTLQLKAPKALVATVTMQENGQFDLERK
;
A
#
# COMPACT_ATOMS: atom_id res chain seq x y z
N MET A 1 -42.88 -46.15 28.17
CA MET A 1 -43.56 -45.35 27.12
C MET A 1 -43.01 -43.94 27.17
N ALA A 2 -42.01 -43.64 26.33
CA ALA A 2 -41.41 -42.31 26.23
C ALA A 2 -42.25 -41.47 25.27
N ARG A 3 -42.70 -40.32 25.75
CA ARG A 3 -43.59 -39.41 25.02
C ARG A 3 -42.74 -38.58 24.07
N ASN A 4 -42.80 -38.88 22.77
CA ASN A 4 -42.18 -38.09 21.71
C ASN A 4 -42.71 -36.66 21.78
N ARG A 5 -41.85 -35.70 22.17
CA ARG A 5 -42.11 -34.28 22.01
C ARG A 5 -41.76 -33.95 20.55
N GLU A 6 -42.77 -33.81 19.71
CA GLU A 6 -42.61 -33.20 18.40
C GLU A 6 -42.16 -31.74 18.59
N PRO A 7 -41.03 -31.32 18.00
CA PRO A 7 -40.62 -29.93 18.05
C PRO A 7 -41.59 -29.11 17.18
N GLN A 8 -42.43 -28.31 17.82
CA GLN A 8 -43.23 -27.28 17.15
C GLN A 8 -42.30 -26.17 16.63
N ILE A 9 -41.72 -26.37 15.44
CA ILE A 9 -40.86 -25.41 14.75
C ILE A 9 -41.67 -24.22 14.18
N PHE A 10 -43.00 -24.24 14.28
CA PHE A 10 -43.90 -23.26 13.67
C PHE A 10 -44.30 -22.06 14.54
N ASN A 11 -43.62 -21.81 15.66
CA ASN A 11 -43.85 -20.63 16.51
C ASN A 11 -42.64 -19.67 16.55
N ILE A 12 -41.78 -19.69 15.55
CA ILE A 12 -40.95 -18.52 15.27
C ILE A 12 -41.90 -17.52 14.62
N SER A 13 -42.15 -16.41 15.31
CA SER A 13 -42.97 -15.32 14.79
C SER A 13 -42.47 -14.96 13.40
N PHE A 14 -43.33 -14.93 12.40
CA PHE A 14 -43.00 -14.50 11.04
C PHE A 14 -42.25 -13.15 11.03
N LEU A 15 -42.54 -12.33 12.05
CA LEU A 15 -41.90 -11.05 12.30
C LEU A 15 -40.40 -11.19 12.63
N ASP A 16 -39.97 -12.22 13.37
CA ASP A 16 -38.55 -12.47 13.67
C ASP A 16 -37.77 -12.90 12.42
N VAL A 17 -38.40 -13.66 11.51
CA VAL A 17 -37.77 -14.04 10.24
C VAL A 17 -37.56 -12.82 9.34
N ILE A 18 -38.55 -11.92 9.27
CA ILE A 18 -38.44 -10.68 8.51
C ILE A 18 -37.40 -9.74 9.14
N CYS A 19 -37.41 -9.56 10.45
CA CYS A 19 -36.42 -8.72 11.14
C CYS A 19 -35.00 -9.27 11.00
N GLY A 20 -34.80 -10.60 11.07
CA GLY A 20 -33.52 -11.24 10.83
C GLY A 20 -33.03 -11.05 9.38
N ALA A 21 -33.91 -11.26 8.40
CA ALA A 21 -33.57 -11.05 7.00
C ALA A 21 -33.24 -9.59 6.67
N LEU A 22 -34.02 -8.64 7.22
CA LEU A 22 -33.83 -7.21 6.99
C LEU A 22 -32.55 -6.70 7.68
N GLY A 23 -32.24 -7.19 8.89
CA GLY A 23 -30.98 -6.92 9.57
C GLY A 23 -29.77 -7.42 8.78
N ALA A 24 -29.85 -8.63 8.20
CA ALA A 24 -28.79 -9.18 7.36
C ALA A 24 -28.55 -8.36 6.08
N VAL A 25 -29.62 -7.86 5.45
CA VAL A 25 -29.52 -6.99 4.27
C VAL A 25 -28.86 -5.65 4.63
N ILE A 26 -29.23 -5.02 5.74
CA ILE A 26 -28.60 -3.77 6.19
C ILE A 26 -27.11 -3.99 6.48
N PHE A 27 -26.76 -5.10 7.14
CA PHE A 27 -25.37 -5.46 7.39
C PHE A 27 -24.57 -5.64 6.10
N LEU A 28 -25.16 -6.23 5.05
CA LEU A 28 -24.54 -6.32 3.73
C LEU A 28 -24.28 -4.93 3.12
N PHE A 29 -25.18 -3.96 3.28
CA PHE A 29 -24.97 -2.60 2.76
C PHE A 29 -23.95 -1.78 3.56
N ILE A 30 -23.72 -2.10 4.83
CA ILE A 30 -22.70 -1.45 5.68
C ILE A 30 -21.34 -2.14 5.52
N ALA A 31 -21.32 -3.47 5.45
CA ALA A 31 -20.10 -4.27 5.42
C ALA A 31 -19.51 -4.43 4.02
N VAL A 32 -20.32 -4.36 2.95
CA VAL A 32 -19.79 -4.33 1.59
C VAL A 32 -19.24 -2.93 1.34
N PRO A 33 -17.91 -2.77 1.20
CA PRO A 33 -17.34 -1.48 0.89
C PRO A 33 -17.97 -1.00 -0.41
N LYS A 34 -18.55 0.20 -0.40
CA LYS A 34 -19.06 0.84 -1.62
C LYS A 34 -17.90 0.88 -2.61
N GLY A 35 -17.96 -0.02 -3.59
CA GLY A 35 -16.85 -0.30 -4.48
C GLY A 35 -16.40 0.97 -5.19
N GLY A 36 -15.23 1.48 -4.81
CA GLY A 36 -14.48 2.40 -5.63
C GLY A 36 -14.26 1.77 -7.01
N SER A 37 -14.22 2.61 -8.04
CA SER A 37 -13.99 2.19 -9.43
C SER A 37 -12.92 1.11 -9.52
N ALA A 38 -13.26 -0.04 -10.11
CA ALA A 38 -12.32 -1.14 -10.27
C ALA A 38 -11.01 -0.63 -10.90
N PRO A 39 -9.84 -1.01 -10.38
CA PRO A 39 -8.54 -0.50 -10.83
C PRO A 39 -8.22 -0.78 -12.32
N GLY A 40 -9.06 -1.53 -13.02
CA GLY A 40 -8.92 -1.86 -14.44
C GLY A 40 -9.41 -0.80 -15.46
N LYS A 41 -9.97 0.34 -15.05
CA LYS A 41 -10.46 1.36 -16.02
C LYS A 41 -9.37 2.23 -16.64
N LYS A 42 -8.13 2.22 -16.13
CA LYS A 42 -7.01 2.96 -16.70
C LYS A 42 -5.82 2.02 -16.86
N GLN A 43 -5.34 1.86 -18.09
CA GLN A 43 -4.11 1.12 -18.38
C GLN A 43 -2.96 1.80 -17.60
N GLN A 44 -2.41 1.11 -16.61
CA GLN A 44 -1.41 1.68 -15.71
C GLN A 44 -0.01 1.59 -16.33
N VAL A 45 0.32 0.45 -16.96
CA VAL A 45 1.58 0.20 -17.65
C VAL A 45 1.29 -0.49 -18.98
N SER A 46 1.96 -0.04 -20.05
CA SER A 46 2.11 -0.82 -21.27
C SER A 46 3.53 -1.36 -21.32
N MET A 47 3.69 -2.68 -21.39
CA MET A 47 4.99 -3.34 -21.46
C MET A 47 5.04 -4.29 -22.65
N SER A 48 6.14 -4.29 -23.39
CA SER A 48 6.51 -5.31 -24.37
C SER A 48 7.73 -6.08 -23.87
N TYR A 49 7.77 -7.38 -24.16
CA TYR A 49 8.90 -8.25 -23.87
C TYR A 49 9.51 -8.72 -25.18
N ASP A 50 10.78 -8.39 -25.37
CA ASP A 50 11.58 -8.90 -26.47
C ASP A 50 12.18 -10.25 -26.08
N THR A 51 11.67 -11.30 -26.71
CA THR A 51 12.07 -12.68 -26.47
C THR A 51 13.43 -13.03 -27.07
N VAL A 52 13.95 -12.24 -28.02
CA VAL A 52 15.25 -12.47 -28.66
C VAL A 52 16.37 -11.99 -27.74
N HIS A 53 16.21 -10.79 -27.18
CA HIS A 53 17.22 -10.17 -26.33
C HIS A 53 16.96 -10.36 -24.82
N ASN A 54 15.84 -10.97 -24.45
CA ASN A 54 15.35 -11.10 -23.07
C ASN A 54 15.25 -9.74 -22.35
N GLN A 55 14.69 -8.73 -23.05
CA GLN A 55 14.58 -7.37 -22.54
C GLN A 55 13.12 -6.92 -22.42
N PHE A 56 12.83 -6.14 -21.37
CA PHE A 56 11.52 -5.53 -21.16
C PHE A 56 11.56 -4.07 -21.57
N PHE A 57 10.59 -3.66 -22.38
CA PHE A 57 10.35 -2.27 -22.73
C PHE A 57 9.01 -1.87 -22.14
N ALA A 58 8.97 -0.83 -21.33
CA ALA A 58 7.72 -0.36 -20.74
C ALA A 58 7.60 1.16 -20.90
N THR A 59 6.42 1.61 -21.30
CA THR A 59 6.06 3.02 -21.23
C THR A 59 5.32 3.23 -19.92
N ILE A 60 6.02 3.80 -18.95
CA ILE A 60 5.47 4.12 -17.63
C ILE A 60 4.71 5.44 -17.76
N SER A 61 3.39 5.41 -17.56
CA SER A 61 2.58 6.62 -17.51
C SER A 61 3.02 7.51 -16.35
N ASP A 62 2.92 8.83 -16.52
CA ASP A 62 3.18 9.82 -15.47
C ASP A 62 2.37 9.58 -14.19
N SER A 63 1.23 8.89 -14.28
CA SER A 63 0.42 8.45 -13.14
C SER A 63 1.15 7.47 -12.20
N LEU A 64 2.24 6.86 -12.66
CA LEU A 64 3.08 5.95 -11.89
C LEU A 64 4.39 6.60 -11.41
N LYS A 65 4.60 7.91 -11.64
CA LYS A 65 5.75 8.64 -11.08
C LYS A 65 5.81 8.58 -9.54
N ALA A 66 4.68 8.37 -8.89
CA ALA A 66 4.59 8.22 -7.44
C ALA A 66 4.95 6.82 -6.93
N LYS A 67 5.21 5.86 -7.83
CA LYS A 67 5.53 4.48 -7.45
C LYS A 67 7.01 4.34 -7.09
N ARG A 68 7.29 3.58 -6.04
CA ARG A 68 8.63 3.36 -5.51
C ARG A 68 9.12 1.94 -5.80
N PRO A 69 10.44 1.70 -5.83
CA PRO A 69 10.96 0.34 -5.82
C PRO A 69 10.35 -0.48 -4.67
N GLY A 70 9.67 -1.58 -5.01
CA GLY A 70 8.90 -2.41 -4.06
C GLY A 70 7.39 -2.37 -4.25
N ASP A 71 6.85 -1.35 -4.93
CA ASP A 71 5.43 -1.31 -5.27
C ASP A 71 5.07 -2.38 -6.30
N THR A 72 3.95 -3.08 -6.09
CA THR A 72 3.45 -4.07 -7.04
C THR A 72 2.55 -3.41 -8.07
N LEU A 73 2.84 -3.63 -9.36
CA LEU A 73 2.00 -3.21 -10.47
C LEU A 73 1.32 -4.42 -11.10
N LEU A 74 0.00 -4.34 -11.30
CA LEU A 74 -0.70 -5.33 -12.09
C LEU A 74 -0.43 -5.07 -13.57
N VAL A 75 0.23 -6.03 -14.22
CA VAL A 75 0.48 -5.99 -15.66
C VAL A 75 -0.43 -7.02 -16.32
N VAL A 76 -1.22 -6.58 -17.29
CA VAL A 76 -2.05 -7.45 -18.13
C VAL A 76 -1.36 -7.54 -19.48
N LEU A 77 -1.00 -8.75 -19.91
CA LEU A 77 -0.50 -8.99 -21.26
C LEU A 77 -1.66 -8.84 -22.24
N THR A 78 -1.65 -7.77 -23.05
CA THR A 78 -2.77 -7.45 -23.94
C THR A 78 -2.60 -7.99 -25.35
N ASP A 79 -1.37 -8.14 -25.85
CA ASP A 79 -1.10 -8.51 -27.24
C ASP A 79 0.30 -9.12 -27.41
N TYR A 80 0.47 -9.97 -28.43
CA TYR A 80 1.75 -10.55 -28.86
C TYR A 80 1.94 -10.22 -30.35
N LYS A 81 2.93 -9.38 -30.65
CA LYS A 81 3.27 -9.04 -32.03
C LYS A 81 4.60 -9.68 -32.42
N PRO A 82 4.64 -10.53 -33.45
CA PRO A 82 5.91 -10.92 -34.03
C PRO A 82 6.58 -9.67 -34.62
N ILE A 83 7.85 -9.45 -34.28
CA ILE A 83 8.67 -8.44 -34.97
C ILE A 83 8.77 -8.91 -36.43
N PRO A 84 8.58 -8.02 -37.43
CA PRO A 84 8.76 -8.40 -38.83
C PRO A 84 10.12 -9.07 -38.99
N GLY A 85 10.12 -10.26 -39.60
CA GLY A 85 11.36 -11.00 -39.83
C GLY A 85 12.32 -10.18 -40.70
N ILE A 86 13.60 -10.55 -40.68
CA ILE A 86 14.69 -9.88 -41.41
C ILE A 86 14.36 -9.68 -42.92
N ALA A 87 13.44 -10.48 -43.47
CA ALA A 87 12.93 -10.36 -44.84
C ALA A 87 12.13 -9.08 -45.14
N GLU A 88 11.65 -8.34 -44.13
CA GLU A 88 10.90 -7.09 -44.28
C GLU A 88 11.67 -5.85 -43.80
N CYS A 89 12.95 -6.00 -43.44
CA CYS A 89 13.80 -4.84 -43.19
C CYS A 89 14.00 -4.07 -44.51
N PRO A 90 13.72 -2.75 -44.57
CA PRO A 90 14.08 -1.97 -45.74
C PRO A 90 15.58 -2.07 -45.97
N GLU A 91 15.98 -2.39 -47.20
CA GLU A 91 17.39 -2.45 -47.60
C GLU A 91 18.05 -1.11 -47.24
N CYS A 92 18.96 -1.15 -46.28
CA CYS A 92 19.70 0.04 -45.88
C CYS A 92 20.74 0.34 -46.96
N ALA A 93 20.54 1.42 -47.72
CA ALA A 93 21.40 1.80 -48.84
C ALA A 93 22.87 2.05 -48.45
N ASP A 94 23.16 2.29 -47.17
CA ASP A 94 24.50 2.68 -46.66
C ASP A 94 24.95 1.87 -45.44
N CYS A 95 24.52 0.60 -45.31
CA CYS A 95 25.11 -0.25 -44.27
C CYS A 95 26.49 -0.74 -44.70
N PRO A 96 27.58 -0.47 -43.94
CA PRO A 96 28.87 -1.06 -44.21
C PRO A 96 28.78 -2.59 -44.12
N GLU A 97 29.32 -3.29 -45.11
CA GLU A 97 29.31 -4.76 -45.21
C GLU A 97 29.77 -5.40 -43.89
N PRO A 98 28.93 -6.22 -43.23
CA PRO A 98 29.37 -6.94 -42.05
C PRO A 98 30.37 -8.02 -42.45
N ALA A 99 31.54 -8.00 -41.78
CA ALA A 99 32.56 -9.02 -41.92
C ALA A 99 31.98 -10.43 -41.63
N PRO A 100 32.42 -11.48 -42.34
CA PRO A 100 31.84 -12.81 -42.25
C PRO A 100 32.02 -13.41 -40.85
N VAL A 101 30.91 -13.54 -40.11
CA VAL A 101 30.86 -14.28 -38.85
C VAL A 101 30.59 -15.75 -39.18
N ALA A 102 31.49 -16.61 -38.70
CA ALA A 102 31.43 -18.06 -38.89
C ALA A 102 30.12 -18.66 -38.37
N SER A 103 29.55 -19.57 -39.16
CA SER A 103 28.30 -20.29 -38.92
C SER A 103 28.24 -20.98 -37.55
N ALA A 104 27.31 -20.53 -36.68
CA ALA A 104 26.89 -21.28 -35.49
C ALA A 104 25.64 -22.10 -35.83
N GLY A 105 25.68 -23.38 -35.43
CA GLY A 105 24.88 -24.47 -35.98
C GLY A 105 23.42 -24.57 -35.55
N ASP A 106 22.75 -25.49 -36.23
CA ASP A 106 21.34 -25.88 -36.14
C ASP A 106 20.82 -26.05 -34.70
N TYR A 107 19.92 -25.16 -34.28
CA TYR A 107 19.02 -25.41 -33.15
C TYR A 107 17.60 -25.64 -33.68
N LYS A 108 17.12 -26.88 -33.53
CA LYS A 108 15.74 -27.30 -33.80
C LYS A 108 14.78 -26.68 -32.77
N SER A 109 13.90 -25.79 -33.21
CA SER A 109 12.74 -25.34 -32.41
C SER A 109 11.68 -26.45 -32.28
N PRO A 110 11.11 -26.68 -31.09
CA PRO A 110 9.92 -27.53 -30.92
C PRO A 110 8.62 -26.77 -31.20
N ALA A 111 7.61 -27.53 -31.65
CA ALA A 111 6.34 -27.07 -32.20
C ALA A 111 5.37 -26.41 -31.19
N PRO A 112 4.48 -25.50 -31.65
CA PRO A 112 3.45 -24.89 -30.80
C PRO A 112 2.18 -25.76 -30.69
N LEU A 113 1.71 -25.94 -29.44
CA LEU A 113 0.46 -26.65 -29.11
C LEU A 113 -0.76 -25.70 -29.09
N SER A 114 -1.68 -26.00 -30.01
CA SER A 114 -3.15 -26.05 -29.91
C SER A 114 -3.95 -25.07 -29.02
N LYS A 115 -4.77 -24.26 -29.72
CA LYS A 115 -6.20 -23.93 -29.52
C LYS A 115 -6.86 -24.22 -28.16
N THR A 116 -7.49 -23.18 -27.59
CA THR A 116 -8.64 -23.30 -26.68
C THR A 116 -9.72 -22.29 -27.08
N GLU A 117 -10.97 -22.75 -27.02
CA GLU A 117 -12.20 -22.16 -27.57
C GLU A 117 -12.72 -20.91 -26.84
N PRO A 118 -13.54 -20.06 -27.51
CA PRO A 118 -14.18 -18.91 -26.87
C PRO A 118 -15.53 -19.29 -26.24
N ARG A 119 -15.70 -18.94 -24.96
CA ARG A 119 -16.99 -19.02 -24.25
C ARG A 119 -17.73 -17.69 -24.38
N LYS A 120 -18.91 -17.72 -24.99
CA LYS A 120 -19.95 -16.67 -24.90
C LYS A 120 -20.64 -16.78 -23.54
N ASP A 121 -20.91 -15.65 -22.88
CA ASP A 121 -22.27 -15.34 -22.41
C ASP A 121 -22.40 -13.89 -21.89
N SER A 122 -23.59 -13.37 -22.18
CA SER A 122 -24.08 -12.00 -22.07
C SER A 122 -24.30 -11.50 -20.64
N ALA A 123 -24.23 -10.16 -20.45
CA ALA A 123 -25.39 -9.34 -20.05
C ALA A 123 -24.98 -7.86 -19.87
N THR A 124 -25.37 -7.04 -20.84
CA THR A 124 -25.31 -5.58 -20.80
C THR A 124 -26.40 -5.03 -19.87
N ARG A 125 -26.03 -4.20 -18.88
CA ARG A 125 -26.98 -3.41 -18.08
C ARG A 125 -26.60 -1.92 -18.18
N PRO A 126 -27.57 -1.00 -18.35
CA PRO A 126 -27.27 0.38 -18.74
C PRO A 126 -26.66 1.18 -17.58
N VAL A 127 -25.63 1.97 -17.92
CA VAL A 127 -24.93 2.88 -17.02
C VAL A 127 -25.75 4.16 -16.91
N ILE A 128 -26.28 4.44 -15.72
CA ILE A 128 -26.79 5.76 -15.34
C ILE A 128 -25.57 6.61 -14.98
N ALA A 129 -25.33 7.68 -15.73
CA ALA A 129 -24.29 8.65 -15.45
C ALA A 129 -24.72 9.51 -14.25
N SER A 130 -23.98 9.42 -13.13
CA SER A 130 -24.03 10.41 -12.07
C SER A 130 -22.74 11.23 -12.11
N GLU A 131 -22.88 12.52 -12.38
CA GLU A 131 -21.82 13.52 -12.27
C GLU A 131 -21.38 13.64 -10.80
N THR A 132 -20.17 13.21 -10.49
CA THR A 132 -19.48 13.62 -9.26
C THR A 132 -18.26 14.44 -9.63
N LYS A 133 -18.29 15.71 -9.21
CA LYS A 133 -17.19 16.68 -9.31
C LYS A 133 -15.91 16.10 -8.68
N PRO A 134 -14.73 16.33 -9.26
CA PRO A 134 -13.47 15.88 -8.70
C PRO A 134 -13.07 16.73 -7.48
N ASP A 135 -12.74 16.06 -6.37
CA ASP A 135 -12.02 16.66 -5.24
C ASP A 135 -10.62 17.09 -5.72
N ASP A 136 -10.39 18.41 -5.72
CA ASP A 136 -9.11 19.01 -6.03
C ASP A 136 -8.11 18.71 -4.90
N PHE A 137 -7.31 17.66 -5.06
CA PHE A 137 -6.08 17.47 -4.30
C PHE A 137 -5.08 18.57 -4.70
N LYS A 138 -5.18 19.74 -4.08
CA LYS A 138 -4.16 20.78 -4.15
C LYS A 138 -2.84 20.18 -3.67
N LYS A 139 -1.87 20.11 -4.58
CA LYS A 139 -0.49 19.68 -4.32
C LYS A 139 0.05 20.48 -3.12
N SER A 140 0.37 19.81 -2.04
CA SER A 140 0.86 20.47 -0.84
C SER A 140 2.24 21.08 -1.09
N LYS A 141 2.53 22.21 -0.42
CA LYS A 141 3.81 22.93 -0.49
C LYS A 141 4.95 22.19 0.26
N TYR A 142 4.66 21.00 0.76
CA TYR A 142 5.57 20.15 1.51
C TYR A 142 6.62 19.55 0.57
N GLN A 143 7.90 19.63 0.94
CA GLN A 143 9.03 19.09 0.14
C GLN A 143 9.31 17.60 0.39
N GLY A 144 8.53 16.94 1.27
CA GLY A 144 8.60 15.50 1.48
C GLY A 144 7.34 14.77 1.01
N ASP A 145 7.31 13.46 1.20
CA ASP A 145 6.14 12.67 0.86
C ASP A 145 5.14 12.64 2.03
N PRO A 146 3.85 12.98 1.81
CA PRO A 146 2.85 12.93 2.86
C PRO A 146 2.66 11.50 3.36
N PRO A 147 2.14 11.30 4.58
CA PRO A 147 1.87 9.97 5.10
C PRO A 147 0.94 9.21 4.15
N GLY A 148 1.24 7.92 3.92
CA GLY A 148 0.44 7.07 3.03
C GLY A 148 -1.01 6.85 3.50
N VAL A 149 -1.29 7.18 4.77
CA VAL A 149 -2.63 7.16 5.37
C VAL A 149 -3.05 8.60 5.69
N PRO A 150 -4.19 9.08 5.17
CA PRO A 150 -4.69 10.42 5.48
C PRO A 150 -4.87 10.61 7.00
N CYS A 151 -4.21 11.63 7.55
CA CYS A 151 -4.29 12.00 8.97
C CYS A 151 -4.00 13.49 9.16
N LYS A 152 -4.32 14.02 10.34
CA LYS A 152 -4.02 15.40 10.75
C LYS A 152 -2.63 15.54 11.34
N VAL A 153 -2.16 14.54 12.06
CA VAL A 153 -0.78 14.45 12.59
C VAL A 153 -0.29 13.02 12.42
N SER A 154 0.97 12.87 12.02
CA SER A 154 1.66 11.57 11.96
C SER A 154 3.05 11.69 12.59
N PHE A 155 3.37 10.80 13.51
CA PHE A 155 4.73 10.57 14.00
C PHE A 155 5.18 9.22 13.44
N GLU A 156 6.17 9.20 12.57
CA GLU A 156 6.56 8.00 11.83
C GLU A 156 8.03 7.67 12.01
N ILE A 157 8.34 6.39 11.99
CA ILE A 157 9.69 5.87 11.82
C ILE A 157 9.70 4.74 10.80
N SER A 158 10.81 4.61 10.09
CA SER A 158 11.06 3.57 9.10
C SER A 158 12.51 3.10 9.11
N TRP A 159 12.74 1.85 8.72
CA TRP A 159 14.06 1.22 8.66
C TRP A 159 14.20 0.38 7.39
N GLY A 160 15.41 -0.12 7.12
CA GLY A 160 15.75 -0.74 5.84
C GLY A 160 15.31 -2.19 5.67
N ASP A 161 15.24 -2.98 6.74
CA ASP A 161 15.15 -4.44 6.66
C ASP A 161 13.95 -5.00 7.43
N LEU A 162 13.14 -5.84 6.79
CA LEU A 162 12.00 -6.54 7.42
C LEU A 162 12.42 -7.54 8.51
N GLY A 163 13.69 -7.94 8.53
CA GLY A 163 14.29 -8.77 9.56
C GLY A 163 14.64 -8.02 10.84
N ASP A 164 14.70 -6.69 10.81
CA ASP A 164 14.92 -5.85 11.99
C ASP A 164 13.57 -5.42 12.57
N ASN A 165 13.42 -5.52 13.89
CA ASN A 165 12.21 -5.14 14.60
C ASN A 165 12.46 -3.89 15.44
N VAL A 166 11.92 -2.76 14.97
CA VAL A 166 12.06 -1.45 15.60
C VAL A 166 10.71 -0.95 16.06
N ASP A 167 10.53 -0.72 17.36
CA ASP A 167 9.28 -0.20 17.92
C ASP A 167 9.32 1.32 18.09
N LEU A 168 8.20 1.95 17.71
CA LEU A 168 7.91 3.36 17.97
C LEU A 168 7.11 3.50 19.27
N LEU A 169 7.48 4.48 20.09
CA LEU A 169 6.67 4.93 21.21
C LEU A 169 6.53 6.45 21.16
N VAL A 170 5.29 6.94 21.24
CA VAL A 170 5.01 8.37 21.32
C VAL A 170 4.34 8.67 22.65
N CYS A 171 5.01 9.48 23.46
CA CYS A 171 4.60 9.76 24.83
C CYS A 171 4.15 11.21 25.02
N LYS A 172 3.14 11.42 25.86
CA LYS A 172 2.64 12.72 26.30
C LYS A 172 2.09 12.56 27.71
N ASN A 173 2.42 13.49 28.61
CA ASN A 173 1.95 13.46 30.00
C ASN A 173 2.10 12.09 30.69
N ASN A 174 3.29 11.47 30.55
CA ASN A 174 3.64 10.13 31.07
C ASN A 174 2.84 8.94 30.50
N LYS A 175 1.95 9.15 29.54
CA LYS A 175 1.26 8.09 28.79
C LYS A 175 1.96 7.89 27.45
N CYS A 176 2.02 6.65 26.96
CA CYS A 176 2.67 6.35 25.68
C CYS A 176 1.82 5.45 24.79
N VAL A 177 1.66 5.83 23.53
CA VAL A 177 1.10 4.99 22.47
C VAL A 177 2.21 4.13 21.88
N SER A 178 1.94 2.84 21.70
CA SER A 178 2.87 1.84 21.13
C SER A 178 2.10 0.60 20.69
N GLY A 179 2.78 -0.42 20.14
CA GLY A 179 2.13 -1.67 19.71
C GLY A 179 1.34 -2.41 20.79
N GLY A 180 1.71 -2.27 22.06
CA GLY A 180 0.99 -2.83 23.21
C GLY A 180 -0.18 -1.96 23.71
N SER A 181 -0.14 -0.65 23.45
CA SER A 181 -1.17 0.32 23.83
C SER A 181 -1.57 1.11 22.59
N ARG A 182 -2.41 0.48 21.76
CA ARG A 182 -2.65 0.89 20.38
C ARG A 182 -3.40 2.20 20.21
N GLU A 183 -4.08 2.69 21.24
CA GLU A 183 -4.79 3.96 21.16
C GLU A 183 -4.81 4.62 22.53
N ILE A 184 -4.48 5.92 22.55
CA ILE A 184 -4.70 6.78 23.70
C ILE A 184 -5.31 8.07 23.17
N LYS A 185 -6.54 8.37 23.60
CA LYS A 185 -7.35 9.49 23.10
C LYS A 185 -6.62 10.85 23.12
N ASP A 186 -5.72 11.05 24.07
CA ASP A 186 -4.97 12.31 24.25
C ASP A 186 -3.69 12.39 23.39
N ILE A 187 -3.35 11.32 22.66
CA ILE A 187 -2.10 11.18 21.89
C ILE A 187 -2.39 10.82 20.43
N GLY A 188 -3.13 9.73 20.19
CA GLY A 188 -3.38 9.19 18.86
C GLY A 188 -3.53 7.67 18.84
N GLN A 189 -3.57 7.13 17.64
CA GLN A 189 -3.70 5.71 17.35
C GLN A 189 -2.40 5.19 16.72
N TRP A 190 -1.89 4.09 17.27
CA TRP A 190 -0.78 3.34 16.71
C TRP A 190 -1.22 2.62 15.44
N ASP A 191 -0.43 2.80 14.40
CA ASP A 191 -0.62 2.19 13.10
C ASP A 191 0.70 1.55 12.67
N SER A 192 0.70 0.22 12.58
CA SER A 192 1.90 -0.55 12.28
C SER A 192 1.66 -1.44 11.10
N GLY A 193 2.57 -1.31 10.13
CA GLY A 193 2.64 -2.27 9.04
C GLY A 193 3.30 -3.58 9.44
N LYS A 194 3.66 -3.83 10.72
CA LYS A 194 4.24 -5.13 11.14
C LYS A 194 3.21 -6.26 11.27
N ALA A 195 1.90 -5.96 11.20
CA ALA A 195 0.87 -6.98 11.38
C ALA A 195 0.85 -7.98 10.22
N LYS A 196 0.94 -9.28 10.53
CA LYS A 196 0.81 -10.36 9.53
C LYS A 196 -0.65 -10.50 9.09
N THR A 197 -1.07 -9.78 8.06
CA THR A 197 -2.35 -10.04 7.41
C THR A 197 -2.14 -11.02 6.26
N LYS A 198 -2.30 -12.32 6.51
CA LYS A 198 -2.25 -13.38 5.48
C LYS A 198 -3.54 -13.44 4.64
N PHE A 199 -4.09 -12.31 4.22
CA PHE A 199 -5.37 -12.31 3.51
C PHE A 199 -5.23 -12.75 2.04
N PHE A 200 -4.03 -12.68 1.45
CA PHE A 200 -3.77 -13.05 0.05
C PHE A 200 -2.44 -13.76 -0.19
N GLY A 201 -1.91 -14.51 0.79
CA GLY A 201 -0.70 -15.33 0.61
C GLY A 201 0.63 -14.56 0.52
N SER A 202 0.61 -13.24 0.39
CA SER A 202 1.80 -12.38 0.48
C SER A 202 1.99 -11.80 1.89
N ASP A 203 3.25 -11.62 2.28
CA ASP A 203 3.63 -10.97 3.52
C ASP A 203 3.52 -9.45 3.35
N LEU A 204 2.45 -8.85 3.87
CA LEU A 204 2.20 -7.40 3.81
C LEU A 204 2.94 -6.61 4.89
N ARG A 205 3.93 -7.23 5.55
CA ARG A 205 4.73 -6.53 6.56
C ARG A 205 5.50 -5.37 5.94
N THR A 206 5.50 -4.22 6.61
CA THR A 206 6.30 -3.06 6.24
C THR A 206 7.36 -2.76 7.30
N THR A 207 8.39 -2.03 6.91
CA THR A 207 9.45 -1.53 7.80
C THR A 207 9.11 -0.15 8.36
N GLN A 208 7.83 0.09 8.67
CA GLN A 208 7.33 1.39 9.13
C GLN A 208 6.37 1.22 10.30
N GLU A 209 6.51 2.12 11.29
CA GLU A 209 5.51 2.33 12.34
C GLU A 209 5.14 3.81 12.41
N ALA A 210 3.88 4.06 12.78
CA ALA A 210 3.36 5.39 12.95
C ALA A 210 2.43 5.50 14.17
N VAL A 211 2.34 6.71 14.72
CA VAL A 211 1.25 7.11 15.61
C VAL A 211 0.55 8.29 14.95
N ARG A 212 -0.76 8.15 14.73
CA ARG A 212 -1.57 9.07 13.93
C ARG A 212 -2.70 9.70 14.72
N GLN A 213 -3.02 10.94 14.40
CA GLN A 213 -4.23 11.63 14.84
C GLN A 213 -5.10 11.86 13.61
N PHE A 214 -6.29 11.26 13.57
CA PHE A 214 -7.16 11.30 12.40
C PHE A 214 -8.16 12.46 12.46
N ASP A 215 -8.81 12.65 13.62
CA ASP A 215 -9.93 13.57 13.74
C ASP A 215 -9.48 15.03 13.93
N LYS A 216 -8.65 15.27 14.95
CA LYS A 216 -8.20 16.60 15.35
C LYS A 216 -6.73 16.59 15.76
N ILE A 217 -6.10 17.75 15.63
CA ILE A 217 -4.76 18.00 16.14
C ILE A 217 -4.84 18.13 17.65
N LEU A 218 -4.02 17.35 18.36
CA LEU A 218 -3.91 17.40 19.81
C LEU A 218 -2.66 18.22 20.15
N PRO A 219 -2.79 19.42 20.72
CA PRO A 219 -1.64 20.25 21.07
C PRO A 219 -0.91 19.69 22.30
N GLY A 220 0.36 20.06 22.46
CA GLY A 220 1.18 19.74 23.62
C GLY A 220 2.56 19.22 23.26
N GLU A 221 3.30 18.82 24.29
CA GLU A 221 4.64 18.26 24.14
C GLU A 221 4.58 16.73 23.99
N TYR A 222 5.26 16.24 22.96
CA TYR A 222 5.37 14.83 22.63
C TYR A 222 6.83 14.40 22.67
N GLN A 223 7.10 13.27 23.32
CA GLN A 223 8.40 12.63 23.32
C GLN A 223 8.35 11.39 22.44
N ILE A 224 9.18 11.36 21.41
CA ILE A 224 9.28 10.25 20.48
C ILE A 224 10.45 9.38 20.93
N TYR A 225 10.16 8.11 21.21
CA TYR A 225 11.15 7.10 21.51
C TYR A 225 11.16 6.01 20.46
N ALA A 226 12.32 5.38 20.28
CA ALA A 226 12.44 4.19 19.46
C ALA A 226 13.29 3.11 20.17
N VAL A 227 13.01 1.85 19.86
CA VAL A 227 13.70 0.68 20.44
C VAL A 227 14.04 -0.32 19.35
N PHE A 228 15.30 -0.71 19.25
CA PHE A 228 15.70 -1.84 18.41
C PHE A 228 15.65 -3.14 19.21
N LYS A 229 14.60 -3.94 18.98
CA LYS A 229 14.26 -5.11 19.81
C LYS A 229 14.99 -6.37 19.41
N GLU A 230 14.95 -6.71 18.13
CA GLU A 230 15.48 -7.97 17.60
C GLU A 230 15.89 -7.79 16.13
N SER A 231 16.80 -8.64 15.68
CA SER A 231 17.21 -8.75 14.29
C SER A 231 17.33 -10.22 13.92
N THR A 232 16.68 -10.63 12.83
CA THR A 232 16.86 -11.98 12.27
C THR A 232 18.16 -12.13 11.51
N LYS A 233 18.82 -11.03 11.16
CA LYS A 233 20.13 -10.98 10.46
C LYS A 233 21.31 -10.76 11.40
N ASN A 234 21.08 -10.78 12.71
CA ASN A 234 22.08 -10.48 13.74
C ASN A 234 22.70 -9.08 13.63
N ASN A 235 21.96 -8.10 13.12
CA ASN A 235 22.40 -6.70 13.13
C ASN A 235 22.50 -6.22 14.58
N THR A 236 23.62 -5.57 14.92
CA THR A 236 23.84 -4.98 16.26
C THR A 236 23.32 -3.55 16.35
N SER A 237 23.10 -2.88 15.22
CA SER A 237 22.53 -1.55 15.13
C SER A 237 21.64 -1.40 13.90
N VAL A 238 20.70 -0.47 13.93
CA VAL A 238 19.81 -0.17 12.80
C VAL A 238 19.68 1.34 12.61
N TYR A 239 19.81 1.79 11.37
CA TYR A 239 19.54 3.18 11.00
C TYR A 239 18.04 3.39 10.80
N VAL A 240 17.49 4.39 11.50
CA VAL A 240 16.07 4.71 11.49
C VAL A 240 15.87 6.11 10.92
N ARG A 241 14.92 6.23 10.00
CA ARG A 241 14.45 7.50 9.43
C ARG A 241 13.07 7.80 9.98
N GLY A 242 12.87 8.98 10.54
CA GLY A 242 11.59 9.42 11.06
C GLY A 242 11.05 10.65 10.36
N LEU A 243 9.75 10.86 10.52
CA LEU A 243 9.02 12.02 10.01
C LEU A 243 7.98 12.43 11.03
N VAL A 244 7.94 13.71 11.37
CA VAL A 244 6.79 14.33 12.02
C VAL A 244 6.03 15.10 10.96
N TYR A 245 4.75 14.82 10.81
CA TYR A 245 3.86 15.44 9.83
C TYR A 245 2.64 16.03 10.53
N SER A 246 2.13 17.12 9.98
CA SER A 246 0.89 17.77 10.39
C SER A 246 0.17 18.38 9.19
N LYS A 247 -1.15 18.47 9.27
CA LYS A 247 -2.01 19.17 8.33
C LYS A 247 -3.00 20.06 9.08
N SER A 248 -2.84 21.37 8.92
CA SER A 248 -3.69 22.36 9.59
C SER A 248 -5.17 22.23 9.16
N PRO A 249 -6.11 22.80 9.92
CA PRO A 249 -7.51 22.90 9.52
C PRO A 249 -7.69 23.58 8.15
N GLU A 250 -6.84 24.57 7.83
CA GLU A 250 -6.82 25.30 6.55
C GLU A 250 -6.24 24.47 5.40
N GLY A 251 -5.71 23.28 5.70
CA GLY A 251 -5.13 22.34 4.73
C GLY A 251 -3.65 22.58 4.43
N GLU A 252 -2.97 23.43 5.19
CA GLU A 252 -1.52 23.61 5.06
C GLU A 252 -0.81 22.41 5.68
N GLU A 253 0.18 21.86 4.96
CA GLU A 253 0.93 20.69 5.40
C GLU A 253 2.33 21.10 5.83
N LYS A 254 2.78 20.54 6.95
CA LYS A 254 4.15 20.69 7.46
C LYS A 254 4.69 19.32 7.81
N GLY A 255 5.91 19.03 7.39
CA GLY A 255 6.61 17.82 7.77
C GLY A 255 8.10 18.09 8.01
N GLU A 256 8.66 17.44 9.03
CA GLU A 256 10.06 17.57 9.38
C GLU A 256 10.69 16.19 9.58
N PRO A 257 11.70 15.83 8.77
CA PRO A 257 12.38 14.55 8.90
C PRO A 257 13.41 14.58 10.04
N PHE A 258 13.65 13.42 10.63
CA PHE A 258 14.76 13.18 11.55
C PHE A 258 15.36 11.80 11.30
N SER A 259 16.53 11.53 11.86
CA SER A 259 17.13 10.20 11.80
C SER A 259 18.00 9.93 13.01
N THR A 260 18.19 8.65 13.30
CA THR A 260 19.06 8.19 14.38
C THR A 260 19.53 6.76 14.11
N THR A 261 20.55 6.32 14.85
CA THR A 261 21.01 4.94 14.84
C THR A 261 20.72 4.31 16.20
N LEU A 262 19.96 3.21 16.20
CA LEU A 262 19.61 2.49 17.41
C LEU A 262 20.53 1.29 17.60
N GLN A 263 20.91 1.02 18.84
CA GLN A 263 21.69 -0.15 19.23
C GLN A 263 20.76 -1.26 19.72
N LEU A 264 21.04 -2.51 19.33
CA LEU A 264 20.26 -3.69 19.71
C LEU A 264 20.31 -3.88 21.23
N LYS A 265 19.17 -4.17 21.86
CA LYS A 265 19.02 -4.35 23.34
C LYS A 265 19.37 -3.11 24.17
N ALA A 266 19.57 -1.94 23.55
CA ALA A 266 19.64 -0.70 24.30
C ALA A 266 18.28 -0.36 24.92
N PRO A 267 18.25 0.38 26.05
CA PRO A 267 17.02 0.97 26.54
C PRO A 267 16.40 1.89 25.49
N LYS A 268 15.11 2.23 25.66
CA LYS A 268 14.41 3.15 24.76
C LYS A 268 15.20 4.45 24.57
N ALA A 269 15.53 4.76 23.32
CA ALA A 269 16.24 5.98 22.97
C ALA A 269 15.22 7.10 22.73
N LEU A 270 15.38 8.25 23.39
CA LEU A 270 14.65 9.46 23.03
C LEU A 270 15.23 9.97 21.71
N VAL A 271 14.42 10.00 20.66
CA VAL A 271 14.89 10.37 19.31
C VAL A 271 14.53 11.81 18.96
N ALA A 272 13.40 12.29 19.46
CA ALA A 272 12.96 13.66 19.26
C ALA A 272 11.93 14.09 20.31
N THR A 273 11.83 15.41 20.51
CA THR A 273 10.75 16.07 21.26
C THR A 273 10.01 17.00 20.31
N VAL A 274 8.69 16.97 20.32
CA VAL A 274 7.83 17.77 19.45
C VAL A 274 6.91 18.63 20.30
N THR A 275 6.92 19.93 20.07
CA THR A 275 5.92 20.84 20.65
C THR A 275 4.88 21.15 19.59
N MET A 276 3.68 20.57 19.72
CA MET A 276 2.58 20.70 18.76
C MET A 276 1.60 21.80 19.17
N GLN A 277 1.28 22.71 18.26
CA GLN A 277 0.27 23.76 18.44
C GLN A 277 -1.09 23.31 17.89
N GLU A 278 -2.17 23.99 18.28
CA GLU A 278 -3.54 23.66 17.85
C GLU A 278 -3.77 23.80 16.35
N ASN A 279 -3.05 24.72 15.70
CA ASN A 279 -3.12 24.95 14.25
C ASN A 279 -2.28 23.94 13.44
N GLY A 280 -1.61 22.99 14.09
CA GLY A 280 -0.73 22.02 13.44
C GLY A 280 0.70 22.50 13.22
N GLN A 281 1.04 23.75 13.53
CA GLN A 281 2.45 24.13 13.60
C GLN A 281 3.13 23.39 14.74
N PHE A 282 4.39 23.01 14.53
CA PHE A 282 5.18 22.35 15.56
C PHE A 282 6.66 22.71 15.47
N ASP A 283 7.35 22.58 16.60
CA ASP A 283 8.81 22.64 16.68
C ASP A 283 9.37 21.27 17.04
N LEU A 284 10.42 20.84 16.34
CA LEU A 284 11.08 19.55 16.52
C LEU A 284 12.48 19.75 17.11
N GLU A 285 12.70 19.26 18.33
CA GLU A 285 14.03 19.17 18.94
C GLU A 285 14.57 17.74 18.79
N ARG A 286 15.70 17.61 18.09
CA ARG A 286 16.37 16.32 17.82
C ARG A 286 17.38 16.03 18.93
N LYS A 287 17.54 14.75 19.30
CA LYS A 287 18.50 14.32 20.32
C LYS A 287 19.68 13.57 19.72
#